data_AF-A0A653C358-F1
#
_entry.id   AF-A0A653C358-F1
#
_cell.length_a   1.000
_cell.length_b   1.000
_cell.length_c   1.000
_cell.angle_alpha   90.00
_cell.angle_beta   90.00
_cell.angle_gamma   90.00
#
_symmetry.space_group_name_H-M   'P 1'
#
loop_
_entity.id
_entity.type
_entity.pdbx_description
1 polymer ?
#
loop_
_entity_poly.entity_id
_entity_poly.type
_entity_poly.pdbx_seq_one_letter_code
_entity_poly.pdbx_strand_id
1 'polypeptide(L)'
;MDSLISVRIITVDYWMCAPIPGFDATYSEFKAAPVNQVPVIRIFGSKSTGEKICLHIHGVFPYFYIPYDGIEEPNSLMYRIASSIDKAINVSFNQSSSTVQHVYKVSLVSGM
;
A
#
# COMPACT_ATOMS: atom_id res chain seq x y z
N MET A 1 -16.74 21.76 -16.28
CA MET A 1 -16.51 20.76 -17.32
C MET A 1 -15.12 20.23 -17.05
N ASP A 2 -15.00 19.05 -16.45
CA ASP A 2 -13.70 18.52 -16.02
C ASP A 2 -12.86 18.22 -17.26
N SER A 3 -11.77 18.96 -17.43
CA SER A 3 -10.81 18.72 -18.50
C SER A 3 -10.02 17.46 -18.17
N LEU A 4 -10.29 16.39 -18.92
CA LEU A 4 -9.55 15.14 -18.79
C LEU A 4 -8.10 15.34 -19.25
N ILE A 5 -7.15 14.93 -18.40
CA ILE A 5 -5.74 14.88 -18.74
C ILE A 5 -5.43 13.47 -19.27
N SER A 6 -5.04 13.37 -20.53
CA SER A 6 -4.56 12.13 -21.14
C SER A 6 -3.03 12.10 -21.20
N VAL A 7 -2.43 11.02 -20.70
CA VAL A 7 -0.98 10.84 -20.64
C VAL A 7 -0.61 9.49 -21.24
N ARG A 8 0.26 9.49 -22.25
CA ARG A 8 0.88 8.27 -22.77
C ARG A 8 1.88 7.74 -21.75
N ILE A 9 1.69 6.51 -21.30
CA ILE A 9 2.64 5.81 -20.41
C ILE A 9 3.90 5.44 -21.21
N ILE A 10 5.06 5.90 -20.75
CA ILE A 10 6.36 5.53 -21.32
C ILE A 10 7.07 4.59 -20.36
N THR A 11 7.21 5.02 -19.10
CA THR A 11 7.85 4.23 -18.04
C THR A 11 7.04 4.36 -16.76
N VAL A 12 6.98 3.27 -15.99
CA VAL A 12 6.36 3.23 -14.66
C VAL A 12 7.39 2.71 -13.67
N ASP A 13 7.52 3.38 -12.55
CA ASP A 13 8.25 2.88 -11.38
C ASP A 13 7.48 3.15 -10.09
N TYR A 14 8.05 2.76 -8.96
CA TYR A 14 7.51 3.11 -7.65
C TYR A 14 8.64 3.53 -6.70
N TRP A 15 8.26 4.25 -5.65
CA TRP A 15 9.15 4.55 -4.55
C TRP A 15 8.35 4.64 -3.25
N MET A 16 9.07 4.59 -2.11
CA MET A 16 8.48 4.75 -0.78
C MET A 16 8.69 6.18 -0.32
N CYS A 17 7.63 6.86 0.12
CA CYS A 17 7.72 8.21 0.69
C CYS A 17 6.80 8.37 1.91
N ALA A 18 6.94 9.46 2.65
CA ALA A 18 6.01 9.78 3.73
C ALA A 18 4.58 10.01 3.17
N PRO A 19 3.52 9.57 3.88
CA PRO A 19 2.14 9.73 3.40
C PRO A 19 1.71 11.18 3.36
N ILE A 20 0.93 11.55 2.34
CA ILE A 20 0.33 12.87 2.19
C ILE A 20 -1.14 12.83 2.67
N PRO A 21 -1.52 13.63 3.68
CA PRO A 21 -2.90 13.69 4.15
C PRO A 21 -3.89 14.01 3.02
N GLY A 22 -4.98 13.26 2.94
CA GLY A 22 -5.99 13.38 1.89
C GLY A 22 -5.73 12.56 0.63
N PHE A 23 -4.50 12.06 0.44
CA PHE A 23 -4.13 11.18 -0.68
C PHE A 23 -3.71 9.78 -0.24
N ASP A 24 -3.12 9.65 0.95
CA ASP A 24 -2.57 8.41 1.48
C ASP A 24 -3.16 8.03 2.84
N ALA A 25 -3.03 6.75 3.21
CA ALA A 25 -3.29 6.28 4.57
C ALA A 25 -2.19 6.80 5.51
N THR A 26 -2.58 7.67 6.45
CA THR A 26 -1.67 8.31 7.41
C THR A 26 -1.62 7.61 8.77
N TYR A 27 -2.56 6.69 9.03
CA TYR A 27 -2.70 5.99 10.30
C TYR A 27 -3.02 4.51 10.09
N SER A 28 -2.42 3.66 10.92
CA SER A 28 -2.64 2.22 10.92
C SER A 28 -3.52 1.81 12.09
N GLU A 29 -4.69 1.24 11.78
CA GLU A 29 -5.59 0.67 12.79
C GLU A 29 -5.00 -0.58 13.45
N PHE A 30 -4.13 -1.32 12.76
CA PHE A 30 -3.48 -2.52 13.29
C PHE A 30 -2.38 -2.21 14.30
N LYS A 31 -1.69 -1.07 14.16
CA LYS A 31 -0.62 -0.64 15.06
C LYS A 31 -1.04 0.47 16.03
N ALA A 32 -2.24 1.02 15.84
CA ALA A 32 -2.69 2.25 16.49
C ALA A 32 -1.63 3.38 16.41
N ALA A 33 -0.95 3.49 15.26
CA ALA A 33 0.22 4.36 15.10
C ALA A 33 0.25 5.03 13.71
N PRO A 34 0.99 6.14 13.56
CA PRO A 34 1.20 6.77 12.27
C PRO A 34 1.88 5.84 11.26
N VAL A 35 1.46 5.96 10.01
CA VAL A 35 2.14 5.33 8.87
C VAL A 35 3.33 6.18 8.48
N ASN A 36 4.52 5.58 8.41
CA ASN A 36 5.76 6.33 8.13
C ASN A 36 6.12 6.36 6.64
N GLN A 37 5.73 5.33 5.89
CA GLN A 37 6.00 5.24 4.46
C GLN A 37 4.77 4.70 3.73
N VAL A 38 4.60 5.05 2.46
CA VAL A 38 3.60 4.50 1.55
C VAL A 38 4.20 4.34 0.14
N PRO A 39 3.76 3.34 -0.65
CA PRO A 39 4.16 3.22 -2.04
C PRO A 39 3.46 4.29 -2.89
N VAL A 40 4.23 5.00 -3.69
CA VAL A 40 3.71 5.90 -4.72
C VAL A 40 4.21 5.41 -6.08
N ILE A 41 3.28 5.20 -7.00
CA ILE A 41 3.60 4.83 -8.38
C ILE A 41 3.89 6.12 -9.15
N ARG A 42 5.00 6.17 -9.88
CA ARG A 42 5.29 7.28 -10.79
C ARG A 42 5.14 6.83 -12.23
N ILE A 43 4.37 7.61 -12.97
CA ILE A 43 4.19 7.40 -14.41
C ILE A 43 4.89 8.55 -15.14
N PHE A 44 5.93 8.20 -15.88
CA PHE A 44 6.61 9.11 -16.77
C PHE A 44 6.01 8.95 -18.16
N GLY A 45 5.58 10.07 -18.74
CA GLY A 45 4.82 10.06 -19.97
C GLY A 45 4.81 11.41 -20.68
N SER A 46 3.92 11.52 -21.66
CA SER A 46 3.69 12.77 -22.35
C SER A 46 2.23 12.95 -22.76
N LYS A 47 1.79 14.20 -22.88
CA LYS A 47 0.53 14.54 -23.58
C LYS A 47 0.69 14.31 -25.08
N SER A 48 -0.44 14.32 -25.80
CA SER A 48 -0.45 14.33 -27.27
C SER A 48 0.26 15.55 -27.87
N THR A 49 0.34 16.65 -27.12
CA THR A 49 1.05 17.89 -27.46
C THR A 49 2.58 17.79 -27.29
N GLY A 50 3.11 16.68 -26.75
CA GLY A 50 4.54 16.45 -26.56
C GLY A 50 5.11 16.93 -25.21
N GLU A 51 4.30 17.59 -24.37
CA GLU A 51 4.70 17.98 -23.01
C GLU A 51 5.00 16.74 -22.16
N LYS A 52 6.18 16.68 -21.54
CA LYS A 52 6.58 15.62 -20.62
C LYS A 52 5.86 15.78 -19.28
N ILE A 53 5.39 14.66 -18.72
CA ILE A 53 4.65 14.63 -17.47
C ILE A 53 5.20 13.52 -16.57
N CYS A 54 5.28 13.81 -15.26
CA CYS A 54 5.44 12.82 -14.20
C CYS A 54 4.19 12.85 -13.34
N LEU A 55 3.41 11.75 -13.33
CA LEU A 55 2.25 11.60 -12.45
C LEU A 55 2.66 10.83 -11.20
N HIS A 56 2.20 11.27 -10.03
CA HIS A 56 2.33 10.53 -8.77
C HIS A 56 0.96 9.96 -8.42
N ILE A 57 0.86 8.63 -8.39
CA ILE A 57 -0.37 7.93 -8.08
C ILE A 57 -0.27 7.40 -6.65
N HIS A 58 -1.14 7.94 -5.80
CA HIS A 58 -1.24 7.66 -4.37
C HIS A 58 -2.33 6.62 -4.08
N GLY A 59 -2.27 5.99 -2.91
CA GLY A 59 -3.29 5.03 -2.46
C GLY A 59 -3.29 3.65 -3.13
N VAL A 60 -2.27 3.33 -3.93
CA VAL A 60 -2.16 2.02 -4.61
C VAL A 60 -1.17 1.11 -3.86
N PHE A 61 -1.70 0.17 -3.09
CA PHE A 61 -0.92 -0.77 -2.31
C PHE A 61 -0.89 -2.16 -2.96
N PRO A 62 0.26 -2.85 -2.99
CA PRO A 62 0.32 -4.25 -3.39
C PRO A 62 -0.48 -5.12 -2.41
N TYR A 63 -1.15 -6.14 -2.92
CA TYR A 63 -1.96 -7.07 -2.14
C TYR A 63 -1.86 -8.50 -2.69
N PHE A 64 -2.24 -9.46 -1.86
CA PHE A 64 -2.39 -10.86 -2.22
C PHE A 64 -3.53 -11.47 -1.39
N TYR A 65 -3.98 -12.65 -1.78
CA TYR A 65 -5.03 -13.38 -1.07
C TYR A 65 -4.45 -14.56 -0.30
N ILE A 66 -5.08 -14.87 0.82
CA ILE A 66 -4.90 -16.11 1.57
C ILE A 66 -6.26 -16.79 1.75
N PRO A 67 -6.34 -18.13 1.73
CA PRO A 67 -7.57 -18.83 2.05
C PRO A 67 -8.03 -18.53 3.48
N TYR A 68 -9.34 -18.42 3.67
CA TYR A 68 -9.98 -18.31 4.98
C TYR A 68 -10.96 -19.46 5.15
N ASP A 69 -10.74 -20.28 6.17
CA ASP A 69 -11.49 -21.51 6.44
C ASP A 69 -12.77 -21.29 7.26
N GLY A 70 -12.99 -20.06 7.73
CA GLY A 70 -14.18 -19.71 8.52
C GLY A 70 -14.14 -20.21 9.97
N ILE A 71 -13.00 -20.74 10.45
CA ILE A 71 -12.92 -21.34 11.79
C ILE A 71 -12.76 -20.27 12.88
N GLU A 72 -11.83 -19.33 12.69
CA GLU A 72 -11.55 -18.25 13.64
C GLU A 72 -12.37 -16.99 13.32
N GLU A 73 -12.74 -16.22 14.34
CA GLU A 73 -13.41 -14.93 14.16
C GLU A 73 -12.55 -13.99 13.27
N PRO A 74 -13.12 -13.37 12.22
CA PRO A 74 -12.35 -12.63 11.22
C PRO A 74 -11.46 -11.53 11.81
N ASN A 75 -11.96 -10.70 12.72
CA ASN A 75 -11.18 -9.57 13.23
C ASN A 75 -9.95 -10.05 14.00
N SER A 76 -10.11 -11.00 14.91
CA SER A 76 -8.99 -11.60 15.66
C SER A 76 -7.93 -12.17 14.72
N LEU A 77 -8.35 -12.93 13.70
CA LEU A 77 -7.46 -13.50 12.71
C LEU A 77 -6.72 -12.41 11.91
N MET A 78 -7.41 -11.35 11.46
CA MET A 78 -6.80 -10.24 10.73
C MET A 78 -5.70 -9.55 11.54
N TYR A 79 -5.94 -9.23 12.82
CA TYR A 79 -4.94 -8.64 13.70
C TYR A 79 -3.74 -9.57 13.90
N ARG A 80 -3.99 -10.87 14.09
CA ARG A 80 -2.97 -11.89 14.28
C ARG A 80 -2.09 -12.05 13.03
N ILE A 81 -2.70 -12.09 11.84
CA ILE A 81 -1.98 -12.15 10.56
C ILE A 81 -1.10 -10.91 10.38
N ALA A 82 -1.68 -9.71 10.52
CA ALA A 82 -0.94 -8.46 10.33
C ALA A 82 0.30 -8.39 11.23
N SER A 83 0.12 -8.67 12.52
CA SER A 83 1.21 -8.67 13.51
C SER A 83 2.27 -9.74 13.22
N SER A 84 1.84 -10.94 12.82
CA SER A 84 2.75 -12.06 12.53
C SER A 84 3.58 -11.81 11.29
N ILE A 85 2.98 -11.25 10.23
CA ILE A 85 3.69 -10.91 8.98
C ILE A 85 4.69 -9.78 9.24
N ASP A 86 4.29 -8.70 9.91
CA ASP A 86 5.21 -7.60 10.26
C ASP A 86 6.45 -8.13 11.00
N LYS A 87 6.22 -8.99 12.00
CA LYS A 87 7.30 -9.59 12.79
C LYS A 87 8.18 -10.50 11.94
N ALA A 88 7.59 -11.35 11.10
CA ALA A 88 8.34 -12.26 10.23
C ALA A 88 9.22 -11.48 9.24
N ILE A 89 8.71 -10.41 8.65
CA ILE A 89 9.47 -9.55 7.74
C ILE A 89 10.61 -8.86 8.48
N ASN A 90 10.35 -8.25 9.65
CA ASN A 90 11.40 -7.62 10.46
C ASN A 90 12.51 -8.61 10.86
N VAL A 91 12.13 -9.85 11.23
CA VAL A 91 13.10 -10.92 11.49
C VAL A 91 13.90 -11.28 10.24
N SER A 92 13.26 -11.38 9.07
CA SER A 92 13.93 -11.68 7.80
C SER A 92 14.96 -10.61 7.39
N PHE A 93 14.73 -9.35 7.82
CA PHE A 93 15.67 -8.25 7.64
C PHE A 93 16.73 -8.14 8.75
N ASN A 94 16.88 -9.15 9.61
CA ASN A 94 17.77 -9.14 10.78
C ASN A 94 17.47 -8.00 11.77
N GLN A 95 16.22 -7.56 11.83
CA GLN A 95 15.74 -6.51 12.71
C GLN A 95 14.68 -7.07 13.68
N SER A 96 15.02 -8.12 14.43
CA SER A 96 14.06 -8.85 15.29
C SER A 96 13.41 -7.99 16.39
N SER A 97 14.06 -6.90 16.81
CA SER A 97 13.52 -5.92 17.76
C SER A 97 12.76 -4.77 17.10
N SER A 98 12.72 -4.72 15.76
CA SER A 98 12.04 -3.66 15.02
C SER A 98 10.53 -3.76 15.15
N THR A 99 9.92 -2.60 15.31
CA THR A 99 8.46 -2.40 15.32
C THR A 99 7.95 -1.84 14.00
N VAL A 100 8.79 -1.80 12.97
CA VAL A 100 8.40 -1.33 11.63
C VAL A 100 7.19 -2.12 11.12
N GLN A 101 6.23 -1.37 10.61
CA GLN A 101 5.01 -1.90 10.00
C GLN A 101 5.24 -2.12 8.52
N HIS A 102 4.77 -3.26 8.01
CA HIS A 102 4.79 -3.64 6.60
C HIS A 102 3.38 -3.90 6.07
N VAL A 103 2.47 -4.40 6.91
CA VAL A 103 1.06 -4.64 6.57
C VAL A 103 0.22 -3.39 6.83
N TYR A 104 -0.42 -2.87 5.79
CA TYR A 104 -1.27 -1.67 5.89
C TYR A 104 -2.73 -2.00 6.20
N LYS A 105 -3.24 -3.05 5.55
CA LYS A 105 -4.63 -3.45 5.65
C LYS A 105 -4.75 -4.96 5.48
N VAL A 106 -5.64 -5.55 6.27
CA VAL A 106 -6.17 -6.89 6.05
C VAL A 106 -7.69 -6.72 5.96
N SER A 107 -8.32 -7.38 4.99
CA SER A 107 -9.77 -7.34 4.82
C SER A 107 -10.27 -8.70 4.38
N LEU A 108 -11.33 -9.17 5.03
CA LEU A 108 -12.07 -10.33 4.56
C LEU A 108 -12.82 -9.97 3.28
N VAL A 109 -12.68 -10.81 2.25
CA VAL A 109 -13.37 -10.67 0.98
C VAL A 109 -13.93 -12.03 0.56
N SER A 110 -15.00 -12.01 -0.23
CA SER A 110 -15.45 -13.18 -0.98
C SER A 110 -14.92 -13.09 -2.41
N GLY A 111 -14.37 -14.20 -2.91
CA GLY A 111 -14.01 -14.39 -4.31
C GLY A 111 -15.02 -15.30 -5.02
N MET A 112 -14.99 -15.29 -6.35
CA MET A 112 -15.69 -16.26 -7.20
C MET A 112 -14.74 -17.38 -7.62
#